data_AF-A0A1I2THE8-F1
#
_entry.id   AF-A0A1I2THE8-F1
#
_cell.length_a   1.000
_cell.length_b   1.000
_cell.length_c   1.000
_cell.angle_alpha   90.00
_cell.angle_beta   90.00
_cell.angle_gamma   90.00
#
_symmetry.space_group_name_H-M   'P 1'
#
loop_
_entity.id
_entity.type
_entity.pdbx_description
1 polymer ?
#
loop_
_entity_poly.entity_id
_entity_poly.type
_entity_poly.pdbx_seq_one_letter_code
_entity_poly.pdbx_strand_id
1 'polypeptide(L)' 'MEMIRLDDESYTYLIQIISEKYYQTTDIEELKKINQLYKKLKFKSETWLSK' A
#
# COMPACT_ATOMS: atom_id res chain seq x y z
N MET A 1 16.69 -17.47 0.34
CA MET A 1 15.92 -16.23 0.08
C MET A 1 15.94 -15.45 1.38
N GLU A 2 16.72 -14.38 1.46
CA GLU A 2 16.79 -13.57 2.68
C GLU A 2 15.48 -12.81 2.86
N MET A 3 14.87 -12.92 4.03
CA MET A 3 13.66 -12.18 4.38
C MET A 3 14.08 -10.77 4.78
N ILE A 4 13.95 -9.80 3.87
CA ILE A 4 14.17 -8.40 4.19
C ILE A 4 13.04 -7.94 5.11
N ARG A 5 13.37 -7.63 6.37
CA ARG A 5 12.46 -6.95 7.29
C ARG A 5 12.66 -5.45 7.12
N LEU A 6 11.56 -4.74 6.84
CA LEU A 6 11.56 -3.29 6.89
C LEU A 6 11.55 -2.87 8.36
N ASP A 7 12.42 -1.93 8.73
CA ASP A 7 12.28 -1.18 9.98
C ASP A 7 11.08 -0.21 9.90
N ASP A 8 10.70 0.38 11.03
CA ASP A 8 9.55 1.27 11.14
C ASP A 8 9.64 2.51 10.23
N GLU A 9 10.83 3.09 10.02
CA GLU A 9 11.03 4.25 9.16
C GLU A 9 10.83 3.86 7.70
N SER A 10 11.49 2.78 7.27
CA SER A 10 11.34 2.24 5.92
C SER A 10 9.89 1.81 5.63
N TYR A 11 9.22 1.21 6.61
CA TYR A 11 7.82 0.82 6.49
C TYR A 11 6.89 2.03 6.37
N THR A 12 7.11 3.07 7.18
CA THR A 12 6.33 4.31 7.13
C THR A 12 6.50 5.02 5.79
N TYR A 13 7.73 5.12 5.30
CA TYR A 13 8.03 5.73 4.02
C TYR A 13 7.39 4.97 2.85
N LEU A 14 7.42 3.64 2.89
CA LEU A 14 6.74 2.80 1.88
C LEU A 14 5.23 3.10 1.84
N ILE A 15 4.57 3.23 2.99
CA ILE A 15 3.15 3.57 3.05
C ILE A 15 2.88 4.96 2.44
N GLN A 16 3.74 5.95 2.71
CA GLN A 16 3.61 7.28 2.12
C GLN A 16 3.65 7.24 0.59
N ILE A 17 4.60 6.50 0.02
CA ILE A 17 4.72 6.34 -1.44
C ILE A 17 3.47 5.69 -2.03
N ILE A 18 2.97 4.62 -1.40
CA ILE A 18 1.78 3.91 -1.87
C ILE A 18 0.54 4.82 -1.80
N SER A 19 0.43 5.64 -0.74
CA SER A 19 -0.65 6.60 -0.55
C SER A 19 -0.61 7.73 -1.58
N GLU A 20 0.57 8.28 -1.84
CA GLU A 20 0.73 9.30 -2.88
C GLU A 20 0.30 8.77 -4.26
N LYS A 21 0.76 7.56 -4.60
CA LYS A 21 0.34 6.89 -5.85
C LYS A 21 -1.16 6.68 -5.93
N TYR A 22 -1.80 6.34 -4.81
CA TYR A 22 -3.25 6.13 -4.75
C TYR A 22 -4.03 7.36 -5.20
N TYR A 23 -3.63 8.55 -4.74
CA TYR A 23 -4.31 9.80 -5.07
C TYR A 23 -3.92 10.38 -6.43
N GLN A 24 -2.81 9.94 -7.02
CA GLN A 24 -2.33 10.41 -8.33
C GLN A 24 -2.87 9.59 -9.50
N THR A 25 -3.27 8.34 -9.28
CA THR A 25 -3.73 7.46 -10.36
C THR A 25 -5.25 7.43 -10.49
N THR A 26 -5.73 7.42 -11.74
CA THR A 26 -7.13 7.14 -12.08
C THR A 26 -7.29 5.77 -12.76
N ASP A 27 -6.18 5.03 -12.92
CA ASP A 27 -6.17 3.70 -13.52
C ASP A 27 -6.71 2.65 -12.53
N ILE A 28 -7.77 1.96 -12.95
CA ILE A 28 -8.49 0.99 -12.10
C ILE A 28 -7.61 -0.23 -11.76
N GLU A 29 -6.74 -0.67 -12.66
CA GLU A 29 -5.86 -1.81 -12.40
C GLU A 29 -4.75 -1.46 -11.41
N GLU A 30 -4.21 -0.24 -11.50
CA GLU A 30 -3.23 0.29 -10.56
C GLU A 30 -3.84 0.46 -9.16
N LEU A 31 -5.06 1.00 -9.06
CA LEU A 31 -5.79 1.09 -7.80
C LEU A 31 -6.02 -0.30 -7.16
N LYS A 32 -6.36 -1.33 -7.96
CA LYS A 32 -6.48 -2.71 -7.47
C LYS A 32 -5.16 -3.25 -6.91
N LYS A 33 -4.04 -3.00 -7.58
CA LYS A 33 -2.70 -3.41 -7.13
C LYS A 33 -2.33 -2.70 -5.82
N ILE A 34 -2.58 -1.40 -5.72
CA ILE A 34 -2.35 -0.60 -4.50
C ILE A 34 -3.17 -1.16 -3.33
N ASN A 35 -4.45 -1.47 -3.53
CA ASN A 35 -5.30 -2.07 -2.50
C ASN A 35 -4.77 -3.44 -2.02
N GLN A 36 -4.26 -4.26 -2.94
CA GLN A 36 -3.62 -5.53 -2.58
C GLN A 36 -2.36 -5.33 -1.73
N LEU A 37 -1.57 -4.29 -2.02
CA LEU A 37 -0.39 -3.94 -1.22
C LEU A 37 -0.81 -3.54 0.20
N TYR A 38 -1.81 -2.66 0.36
CA TYR A 38 -2.30 -2.28 1.68
C TYR A 38 -2.76 -3.48 2.52
N LYS A 39 -3.51 -4.42 1.92
CA LYS A 39 -3.95 -5.65 2.59
C LYS A 39 -2.77 -6.51 3.06
N LYS A 40 -1.75 -6.69 2.21
CA LYS A 40 -0.55 -7.48 2.55
C LYS A 40 0.29 -6.83 3.65
N LEU A 41 0.37 -5.50 3.64
CA LEU A 41 1.09 -4.73 4.65
C LEU A 41 0.32 -4.69 5.99
N LYS A 42 -0.94 -5.14 6.05
CA LYS A 42 -1.81 -5.02 7.24
C LYS A 42 -1.98 -3.58 7.72
N PHE A 43 -1.74 -2.61 6.84
CA PHE A 43 -2.09 -1.22 7.07
C PHE A 43 -3.62 -1.12 7.04
N LYS A 44 -4.23 -0.35 7.95
CA LYS A 44 -5.68 -0.10 7.92
C LYS A 44 -6.00 0.61 6.61
N SER A 45 -6.37 -0.15 5.58
CA SER A 45 -6.95 0.41 4.36
C SER A 45 -8.28 1.06 4.73
N GLU A 46 -8.55 2.25 4.19
CA GLU A 46 -9.85 2.87 4.35
C GLU A 46 -10.97 1.91 3.91
N THR A 47 -12.05 1.87 4.68
CA THR A 47 -13.09 0.85 4.70
C THR A 47 -13.84 0.65 3.36
N TRP A 48 -13.66 1.56 2.40
CA TRP A 48 -14.36 1.56 1.11
C TRP A 48 -13.77 0.61 0.06
N LEU A 49 -12.54 0.12 0.26
CA LEU A 49 -11.84 -0.84 -0.62
C LEU A 49 -11.94 -2.31 -0.16
N SER A 50 -12.72 -2.55 0.89
CA SER A 50 -12.90 -3.86 1.53
C SER A 50 -14.14 -4.64 1.06
N LYS A 51 -14.87 -4.16 0.06
CA LYS A 51 -15.93 -4.94 -0.59
C LYS A 51 -15.37 -5.78 -1.74
#